data_AF-A0A269Y3A0-F1
#
_entry.id   AF-A0A269Y3A0-F1
#
_cell.length_a   1.000
_cell.length_b   1.000
_cell.length_c   1.000
_cell.angle_alpha   90.00
_cell.angle_beta   90.00
_cell.angle_gamma   90.00
#
_symmetry.space_group_name_H-M   'P 1'
#
loop_
_entity.id
_entity.type
_entity.pdbx_description
1 polymer ?
#
loop_
_entity_poly.entity_id
_entity_poly.type
_entity_poly.pdbx_seq_one_letter_code
_entity_poly.pdbx_strand_id
1 'polypeptide(L)'
;MVKLKFQFWLFALGILLAVSVAVPANATTYLSHFSKDQYLMTKKTIHTTNSHYKNIKITIPKGTVLKSSRLTKSSKTKHPYLTINLNRLHWSLRKAIIQSSHNVTSTSGIWAKTSTFKKVHAPAYQTYFKQPYTGTIGGLIWEGTKAFPLRQQYKIENCLRVTDDGYLEYFTGYDYWVNKMPAPHSAAKVEKFVKKGKADYLYTASKVSGLNMKQVAKKGQHRYRLKITKTDQHMATVNPAQDKKYDESVTISIRYYVGGKKFYVNSQVIEP
;
A
#
# COMPACT_ATOMS: atom_id res chain seq x y z
N MET A 1 -21.01 -45.22 86.58
CA MET A 1 -20.56 -43.90 87.08
C MET A 1 -19.67 -43.25 86.02
N VAL A 2 -20.12 -42.12 85.43
CA VAL A 2 -19.31 -40.97 84.99
C VAL A 2 -18.19 -41.28 83.95
N LYS A 3 -18.19 -40.80 82.70
CA LYS A 3 -18.10 -39.38 82.29
C LYS A 3 -18.25 -39.26 80.77
N LEU A 4 -19.13 -38.36 80.34
CA LEU A 4 -19.25 -37.83 78.98
C LEU A 4 -18.03 -36.93 78.68
N LYS A 5 -17.35 -37.09 77.55
CA LYS A 5 -16.38 -36.09 77.04
C LYS A 5 -16.56 -35.88 75.54
N PHE A 6 -17.07 -34.69 75.22
CA PHE A 6 -17.08 -34.07 73.90
C PHE A 6 -15.65 -33.89 73.38
N GLN A 7 -15.38 -34.31 72.15
CA GLN A 7 -14.17 -33.94 71.40
C GLN A 7 -14.57 -33.02 70.24
N PHE A 8 -14.15 -31.76 70.34
CA PHE A 8 -14.18 -30.77 69.27
C PHE A 8 -13.23 -31.18 68.14
N TRP A 9 -13.75 -31.29 66.92
CA TRP A 9 -12.94 -31.38 65.71
C TRP A 9 -12.66 -29.97 65.18
N LEU A 10 -11.39 -29.59 65.16
CA LEU A 10 -10.88 -28.35 64.55
C LEU A 10 -10.82 -28.52 63.02
N PHE A 11 -11.54 -27.65 62.31
CA PHE A 11 -11.39 -27.44 60.87
C PHE A 11 -10.05 -26.74 60.60
N ALA A 12 -9.11 -27.43 59.95
CA ALA A 12 -7.92 -26.81 59.37
C ALA A 12 -8.18 -26.49 57.90
N LEU A 13 -8.37 -25.20 57.60
CA LEU A 13 -8.51 -24.66 56.24
C LEU A 13 -7.11 -24.55 55.61
N GLY A 14 -6.76 -25.50 54.73
CA GLY A 14 -5.52 -25.45 53.97
C GLY A 14 -5.59 -24.43 52.83
N ILE A 15 -4.85 -23.34 52.93
CA ILE A 15 -4.63 -22.38 51.83
C ILE A 15 -3.53 -22.95 50.94
N LEU A 16 -3.92 -23.46 49.76
CA LEU A 16 -2.98 -23.89 48.72
C LEU A 16 -2.47 -22.65 47.95
N LEU A 17 -1.25 -22.21 48.24
CA LEU A 17 -0.55 -21.18 47.45
C LEU A 17 -0.04 -21.80 46.14
N ALA A 18 -0.82 -21.66 45.07
CA ALA A 18 -0.35 -21.97 43.73
C ALA A 18 0.63 -20.88 43.27
N VAL A 19 1.93 -21.14 43.39
CA VAL A 19 2.97 -20.33 42.75
C VAL A 19 2.95 -20.67 41.26
N SER A 20 2.18 -19.90 40.48
CA SER A 20 2.27 -19.96 39.02
C SER A 20 3.61 -19.36 38.60
N VAL A 21 4.56 -20.21 38.24
CA VAL A 21 5.82 -19.80 37.62
C VAL A 21 5.47 -19.28 36.22
N ALA A 22 5.35 -17.96 36.08
CA ALA A 22 5.18 -17.33 34.78
C ALA A 22 6.49 -17.53 33.99
N VAL A 23 6.50 -18.48 33.05
CA VAL A 23 7.59 -18.60 32.09
C VAL A 23 7.58 -17.32 31.25
N PRO A 24 8.66 -16.51 31.24
CA PRO A 24 8.69 -15.32 30.43
C PRO A 24 8.62 -15.74 28.96
N ALA A 25 7.52 -15.39 28.30
CA ALA A 25 7.45 -15.47 26.85
C ALA A 25 8.56 -14.59 26.31
N ASN A 26 9.62 -15.19 25.74
CA ASN A 26 10.70 -14.47 25.09
C ASN A 26 10.11 -13.64 23.94
N ALA A 27 9.82 -12.37 24.23
CA ALA A 27 9.25 -11.46 23.25
C ALA A 27 10.25 -11.32 22.10
N THR A 28 9.93 -11.91 20.96
CA THR A 28 10.77 -11.83 19.77
C THR A 28 10.95 -10.36 19.38
N THR A 29 12.19 -9.91 19.25
CA THR A 29 12.53 -8.54 18.84
C THR A 29 12.26 -8.29 17.35
N TYR A 30 11.83 -9.32 16.63
CA TYR A 30 11.53 -9.32 15.20
C TYR A 30 10.05 -9.61 14.93
N LEU A 31 9.56 -9.11 13.80
CA LEU A 31 8.26 -9.47 13.28
C LEU A 31 8.30 -10.94 12.84
N SER A 32 7.46 -11.77 13.45
CA SER A 32 7.22 -13.16 13.07
C SER A 32 5.86 -13.31 12.34
N HIS A 33 5.66 -14.45 11.67
CA HIS A 33 4.42 -14.83 10.95
C HIS A 33 3.89 -13.72 10.04
N PHE A 34 4.59 -13.48 8.94
CA PHE A 34 4.35 -12.37 8.04
C PHE A 34 3.99 -12.91 6.65
N SER A 35 2.77 -12.64 6.20
CA SER A 35 2.37 -12.93 4.82
C SER A 35 3.02 -11.94 3.87
N LYS A 36 3.11 -12.29 2.58
CA LYS A 36 3.48 -11.33 1.53
C LYS A 36 2.52 -10.13 1.58
N ASP A 37 3.02 -8.94 1.24
CA ASP A 37 2.21 -7.76 0.99
C ASP A 37 1.42 -7.22 2.22
N GLN A 38 1.92 -7.42 3.44
CA GLN A 38 1.32 -6.78 4.62
C GLN A 38 1.71 -5.30 4.73
N TYR A 39 0.82 -4.52 5.34
CA TYR A 39 1.08 -3.12 5.63
C TYR A 39 1.79 -2.96 6.97
N LEU A 40 2.83 -2.13 6.94
CA LEU A 40 3.64 -1.76 8.09
C LEU A 40 3.63 -0.25 8.26
N MET A 41 3.82 0.20 9.50
CA MET A 41 4.15 1.58 9.80
C MET A 41 5.51 1.66 10.50
N THR A 42 6.36 2.59 10.09
CA THR A 42 7.65 2.84 10.75
C THR A 42 7.45 3.47 12.13
N LYS A 43 8.14 2.94 13.14
CA LYS A 43 8.14 3.47 14.52
C LYS A 43 9.26 4.48 14.78
N LYS A 44 10.24 4.54 13.88
CA LYS A 44 11.38 5.46 13.90
C LYS A 44 11.79 5.83 12.48
N THR A 45 12.56 6.89 12.34
CA THR A 45 13.21 7.23 11.07
C THR A 45 14.19 6.13 10.68
N ILE A 46 14.14 5.72 9.43
CA ILE A 46 15.02 4.69 8.86
C ILE A 46 15.97 5.38 7.89
N HIS A 47 17.26 5.20 8.12
CA HIS A 47 18.30 5.53 7.15
C HIS A 47 18.76 4.24 6.48
N THR A 48 18.73 4.23 5.15
CA THR A 48 19.12 3.09 4.34
C THR A 48 19.66 3.57 3.01
N THR A 49 19.92 2.64 2.10
CA THR A 49 20.38 2.93 0.75
C THR A 49 19.59 2.13 -0.28
N ASN A 50 19.76 2.41 -1.57
CA ASN A 50 19.21 1.55 -2.62
C ASN A 50 19.79 0.13 -2.52
N SER A 51 19.01 -0.86 -2.96
CA SER A 51 19.51 -2.24 -3.05
C SER A 51 20.64 -2.34 -4.07
N HIS A 52 21.47 -3.38 -3.93
CA HIS A 52 22.63 -3.69 -4.78
C HIS A 52 23.78 -2.67 -4.69
N TYR A 53 23.61 -1.45 -5.20
CA TYR A 53 24.69 -0.45 -5.30
C TYR A 53 25.00 0.28 -3.99
N LYS A 54 24.01 0.42 -3.10
CA LYS A 54 24.14 1.03 -1.76
C LYS A 54 24.72 2.44 -1.73
N ASN A 55 24.59 3.21 -2.81
CA ASN A 55 25.19 4.54 -2.95
C ASN A 55 24.18 5.69 -2.85
N ILE A 56 22.89 5.43 -3.07
CA ILE A 56 21.83 6.44 -2.91
C ILE A 56 21.29 6.38 -1.50
N LYS A 57 21.48 7.45 -0.71
CA LYS A 57 20.94 7.56 0.65
C LYS A 57 19.43 7.76 0.61
N ILE A 58 18.73 7.03 1.47
CA ILE A 58 17.26 7.05 1.59
C ILE A 58 16.91 7.24 3.06
N THR A 59 16.06 8.22 3.32
CA THR A 59 15.51 8.50 4.65
C THR A 59 14.01 8.29 4.62
N ILE A 60 13.51 7.31 5.38
CA ILE A 60 12.08 7.04 5.53
C ILE A 60 11.66 7.57 6.90
N PRO A 61 10.79 8.60 6.97
CA PRO A 61 10.33 9.16 8.24
C PRO A 61 9.65 8.14 9.15
N LYS A 62 9.60 8.46 10.44
CA LYS A 62 8.69 7.80 11.39
C LYS A 62 7.23 8.02 10.97
N GLY A 63 6.38 7.01 11.14
CA GLY A 63 4.96 7.08 10.81
C GLY A 63 4.63 6.80 9.34
N THR A 64 5.63 6.52 8.49
CA THR A 64 5.40 6.14 7.10
C THR A 64 4.72 4.77 7.04
N VAL A 65 3.56 4.71 6.39
CA VAL A 65 2.87 3.46 6.07
C VAL A 65 3.37 2.94 4.74
N LEU A 66 3.65 1.64 4.67
CA LEU A 66 4.19 0.99 3.47
C LEU A 66 3.71 -0.44 3.38
N LYS A 67 3.60 -0.95 2.15
CA LYS A 67 3.45 -2.38 1.91
C LYS A 67 4.84 -3.01 1.85
N SER A 68 5.10 -4.02 2.69
CA SER A 68 6.41 -4.67 2.70
C SER A 68 6.56 -5.67 1.55
N SER A 69 7.81 -5.92 1.16
CA SER A 69 8.14 -7.16 0.45
C SER A 69 7.80 -8.39 1.31
N ARG A 70 7.95 -9.59 0.73
CA ARG A 70 8.05 -10.82 1.53
C ARG A 70 9.19 -10.67 2.54
N LEU A 71 8.99 -11.17 3.77
CA LEU A 71 10.09 -11.30 4.72
C LEU A 71 11.09 -12.35 4.22
N THR A 72 12.37 -11.99 4.25
CA THR A 72 13.48 -12.88 3.94
C THR A 72 14.37 -13.02 5.16
N LYS A 73 15.04 -14.16 5.33
CA LYS A 73 16.01 -14.37 6.42
C LYS A 73 17.42 -14.13 5.90
N SER A 74 18.25 -13.44 6.68
CA SER A 74 19.67 -13.33 6.38
C SER A 74 20.31 -14.73 6.37
N SER A 75 21.13 -15.04 5.37
CA SER A 75 21.88 -16.31 5.33
C SER A 75 22.84 -16.44 6.52
N LYS A 76 23.42 -15.31 6.97
CA LYS A 76 24.41 -15.23 8.06
C LYS A 76 23.77 -15.27 9.44
N THR A 77 22.86 -14.34 9.75
CA THR A 77 22.31 -14.19 11.11
C THR A 77 20.97 -14.90 11.31
N LYS A 78 20.36 -15.43 10.24
CA LYS A 78 18.98 -15.97 10.21
C LYS A 78 17.89 -14.99 10.63
N HIS A 79 18.24 -13.74 10.95
CA HIS A 79 17.29 -12.69 11.31
C HIS A 79 16.45 -12.26 10.10
N PRO A 80 15.15 -11.99 10.30
CA PRO A 80 14.29 -11.54 9.23
C PRO A 80 14.55 -10.07 8.86
N TYR A 81 14.54 -9.80 7.56
CA TYR A 81 14.61 -8.48 6.97
C TYR A 81 13.55 -8.33 5.87
N LEU A 82 13.28 -7.10 5.49
CA LEU A 82 12.42 -6.74 4.37
C LEU A 82 13.11 -5.69 3.49
N THR A 83 12.64 -5.56 2.26
CA THR A 83 12.92 -4.40 1.42
C THR A 83 11.64 -3.60 1.24
N ILE A 84 11.81 -2.32 0.88
CA ILE A 84 10.71 -1.41 0.64
C ILE A 84 10.76 -1.01 -0.83
N ASN A 85 9.68 -1.26 -1.59
CA ASN A 85 9.55 -0.78 -2.95
C ASN A 85 9.14 0.69 -2.94
N LEU A 86 10.06 1.57 -3.32
CA LEU A 86 9.87 3.02 -3.29
C LEU A 86 8.95 3.53 -4.39
N ASN A 87 8.69 2.77 -5.46
CA ASN A 87 7.67 3.14 -6.43
C ASN A 87 6.28 3.26 -5.77
N ARG A 88 6.04 2.59 -4.63
CA ARG A 88 4.75 2.61 -3.93
C ARG A 88 4.58 3.78 -2.96
N LEU A 89 5.65 4.53 -2.68
CA LEU A 89 5.65 5.68 -1.78
C LEU A 89 5.58 7.00 -2.57
N HIS A 90 5.27 8.10 -1.89
CA HIS A 90 5.18 9.42 -2.51
C HIS A 90 6.51 9.96 -3.05
N TRP A 91 6.40 10.92 -3.98
CA TRP A 91 7.51 11.39 -4.82
C TRP A 91 8.76 11.77 -4.04
N SER A 92 8.62 12.48 -2.92
CA SER A 92 9.79 12.97 -2.16
C SER A 92 10.69 11.82 -1.65
N LEU A 93 10.11 10.66 -1.31
CA LEU A 93 10.86 9.49 -0.83
C LEU A 93 11.53 8.68 -1.94
N ARG A 94 11.03 8.79 -3.18
CA ARG A 94 11.55 8.03 -4.33
C ARG A 94 12.38 8.87 -5.30
N LYS A 95 12.32 10.21 -5.23
CA LYS A 95 12.98 11.16 -6.14
C LYS A 95 14.45 10.83 -6.40
N ALA A 96 15.24 10.65 -5.33
CA ALA A 96 16.68 10.40 -5.44
C ALA A 96 16.99 9.09 -6.20
N ILE A 97 16.17 8.07 -6.03
CA ILE A 97 16.32 6.81 -6.75
C ILE A 97 15.94 6.97 -8.22
N ILE A 98 14.83 7.64 -8.49
CA ILE A 98 14.32 7.77 -9.86
C ILE A 98 15.29 8.58 -10.72
N GLN A 99 15.91 9.61 -10.13
CA GLN A 99 16.92 10.44 -10.78
C GLN A 99 18.30 9.75 -10.92
N SER A 100 18.53 8.62 -10.23
CA SER A 100 19.77 7.86 -10.39
C SER A 100 19.78 7.07 -11.70
N SER A 101 20.95 6.84 -12.28
CA SER A 101 21.13 5.97 -13.46
C SER A 101 20.84 4.50 -13.18
N HIS A 102 20.91 4.08 -11.91
CA HIS A 102 20.70 2.70 -11.48
C HIS A 102 19.24 2.27 -11.68
N ASN A 103 18.99 1.16 -12.36
CA ASN A 103 17.64 0.62 -12.54
C ASN A 103 17.15 -0.16 -11.30
N VAL A 104 17.12 0.51 -10.15
CA VAL A 104 16.72 -0.05 -8.85
C VAL A 104 15.62 0.81 -8.27
N THR A 105 14.58 0.20 -7.68
CA THR A 105 13.44 0.91 -7.07
C THR A 105 13.19 0.49 -5.62
N SER A 106 14.09 -0.32 -5.05
CA SER A 106 13.94 -0.86 -3.71
C SER A 106 15.08 -0.43 -2.79
N THR A 107 14.80 -0.40 -1.49
CA THR A 107 15.82 -0.23 -0.46
C THR A 107 16.69 -1.48 -0.33
N SER A 108 17.88 -1.31 0.26
CA SER A 108 18.62 -2.40 0.89
C SER A 108 17.78 -3.09 1.97
N GLY A 109 18.20 -4.30 2.36
CA GLY A 109 17.52 -5.07 3.40
C GLY A 109 17.51 -4.33 4.74
N ILE A 110 16.33 -4.16 5.31
CA ILE A 110 16.10 -3.52 6.61
C ILE A 110 15.61 -4.60 7.58
N TRP A 111 16.28 -4.70 8.74
CA TRP A 111 15.88 -5.64 9.79
C TRP A 111 14.42 -5.42 10.21
N ALA A 112 13.61 -6.48 10.18
CA ALA A 112 12.19 -6.44 10.48
C ALA A 112 11.93 -6.42 12.00
N LYS A 113 12.54 -5.48 12.73
CA LYS A 113 12.43 -5.38 14.19
C LYS A 113 11.10 -4.78 14.62
N THR A 114 10.51 -5.27 15.71
CA THR A 114 9.30 -4.69 16.35
C THR A 114 9.54 -3.30 16.94
N SER A 115 10.81 -2.93 17.15
CA SER A 115 11.24 -1.56 17.49
C SER A 115 11.27 -0.62 16.27
N THR A 116 11.39 -1.16 15.05
CA THR A 116 11.42 -0.38 13.81
C THR A 116 10.05 -0.31 13.15
N PHE A 117 9.25 -1.38 13.22
CA PHE A 117 8.00 -1.50 12.50
C PHE A 117 6.86 -1.97 13.42
N LYS A 118 5.64 -1.56 13.09
CA LYS A 118 4.40 -2.15 13.59
C LYS A 118 3.52 -2.60 12.43
N LYS A 119 2.84 -3.74 12.59
CA LYS A 119 1.78 -4.17 11.67
C LYS A 119 0.62 -3.17 11.74
N VAL A 120 0.06 -2.81 10.59
CA VAL A 120 -1.14 -1.96 10.50
C VAL A 120 -2.09 -2.53 9.45
N HIS A 121 -3.37 -2.18 9.54
CA HIS A 121 -4.33 -2.51 8.49
C HIS A 121 -3.99 -1.79 7.18
N ALA A 122 -4.41 -2.38 6.06
CA ALA A 122 -4.35 -1.71 4.78
C ALA A 122 -5.09 -0.36 4.86
N PRO A 123 -4.48 0.76 4.39
CA PRO A 123 -5.13 2.05 4.47
C PRO A 123 -6.46 2.07 3.72
N ALA A 124 -7.48 2.69 4.31
CA ALA A 124 -8.83 2.72 3.73
C ALA A 124 -8.85 3.39 2.33
N TYR A 125 -7.99 4.37 2.08
CA TYR A 125 -7.86 5.02 0.77
C TYR A 125 -7.27 4.12 -0.31
N GLN A 126 -6.77 2.92 0.00
CA GLN A 126 -6.29 1.96 -1.01
C GLN A 126 -7.44 1.08 -1.57
N THR A 127 -8.69 1.28 -1.14
CA THR A 127 -9.80 0.42 -1.57
C THR A 127 -10.32 0.71 -2.98
N TYR A 128 -10.02 1.88 -3.56
CA TYR A 128 -10.61 2.28 -4.86
C TYR A 128 -10.13 1.40 -6.03
N PHE A 129 -9.02 0.68 -5.88
CA PHE A 129 -8.44 -0.18 -6.93
C PHE A 129 -8.38 -1.66 -6.53
N LYS A 130 -9.07 -2.08 -5.46
CA LYS A 130 -9.15 -3.50 -5.12
C LYS A 130 -9.82 -4.28 -6.26
N GLN A 131 -8.99 -5.02 -6.98
CA GLN A 131 -9.16 -6.16 -7.89
C GLN A 131 -10.39 -6.19 -8.85
N PRO A 132 -10.23 -6.76 -10.05
CA PRO A 132 -8.98 -7.32 -10.54
C PRO A 132 -8.06 -6.20 -11.10
N TYR A 133 -6.76 -6.25 -10.78
CA TYR A 133 -5.76 -5.27 -11.21
C TYR A 133 -4.55 -6.02 -11.73
N THR A 134 -4.22 -5.81 -13.01
CA THR A 134 -3.16 -6.56 -13.72
C THR A 134 -1.81 -5.82 -13.77
N GLY A 135 -1.69 -4.63 -13.17
CA GLY A 135 -0.44 -3.85 -13.17
C GLY A 135 0.54 -4.25 -12.05
N THR A 136 1.85 -4.12 -12.32
CA THR A 136 2.93 -4.30 -11.33
C THR A 136 3.09 -3.07 -10.41
N ILE A 137 2.61 -1.90 -10.84
CA ILE A 137 2.73 -0.63 -10.10
C ILE A 137 1.36 -0.21 -9.55
N GLY A 138 1.04 -0.75 -8.38
CA GLY A 138 -0.30 -0.73 -7.77
C GLY A 138 -1.11 0.57 -7.90
N GLY A 139 -2.35 0.42 -8.34
CA GLY A 139 -3.44 1.36 -8.07
C GLY A 139 -3.57 2.54 -9.01
N LEU A 140 -3.01 2.46 -10.22
CA LEU A 140 -3.22 3.46 -11.27
C LEU A 140 -4.66 3.41 -11.81
N ILE A 141 -5.30 4.58 -11.91
CA ILE A 141 -6.54 4.80 -12.64
C ILE A 141 -6.22 5.71 -13.83
N TRP A 142 -6.52 5.26 -15.04
CA TRP A 142 -6.16 5.93 -16.29
C TRP A 142 -7.27 6.85 -16.77
N GLU A 143 -6.92 8.07 -17.20
CA GLU A 143 -7.89 8.99 -17.81
C GLU A 143 -8.26 8.47 -19.20
N GLY A 144 -9.54 8.32 -19.48
CA GLY A 144 -9.99 7.79 -20.77
C GLY A 144 -11.28 6.98 -20.69
N THR A 145 -11.69 6.47 -21.85
CA THR A 145 -12.93 5.69 -21.98
C THR A 145 -12.70 4.20 -21.73
N LYS A 146 -11.67 3.59 -22.31
CA LYS A 146 -11.38 2.16 -22.18
C LYS A 146 -9.87 1.91 -22.22
N ALA A 147 -9.46 0.67 -21.93
CA ALA A 147 -8.07 0.25 -22.01
C ALA A 147 -7.50 0.51 -23.41
N PHE A 148 -6.21 0.80 -23.49
CA PHE A 148 -5.50 0.80 -24.77
C PHE A 148 -5.12 -0.64 -25.16
N PRO A 149 -4.94 -0.94 -26.46
CA PRO A 149 -4.43 -2.24 -26.90
C PRO A 149 -2.99 -2.46 -26.41
N LEU A 150 -2.73 -3.51 -25.64
CA LEU A 150 -1.48 -3.73 -24.90
C LEU A 150 -0.19 -3.71 -25.75
N ARG A 151 -0.28 -4.03 -27.04
CA ARG A 151 0.86 -4.08 -27.98
C ARG A 151 1.10 -2.78 -28.76
N GLN A 152 0.32 -1.73 -28.53
CA GLN A 152 0.67 -0.41 -29.03
C GLN A 152 1.79 0.16 -28.16
N GLN A 153 3.03 -0.06 -28.61
CA GLN A 153 4.21 0.56 -28.03
C GLN A 153 3.97 2.08 -28.04
N TYR A 154 4.18 2.72 -26.88
CA TYR A 154 4.10 4.18 -26.71
C TYR A 154 2.68 4.77 -26.73
N LYS A 155 1.94 4.56 -25.62
CA LYS A 155 0.87 5.50 -25.27
C LYS A 155 1.17 6.19 -23.94
N ILE A 156 1.25 7.50 -24.06
CA ILE A 156 1.42 8.51 -23.03
C ILE A 156 0.00 8.88 -22.58
N GLU A 157 -0.44 8.39 -21.43
CA GLU A 157 -1.78 8.71 -20.87
C GLU A 157 -1.67 9.41 -19.53
N ASN A 158 -2.68 10.22 -19.22
CA ASN A 158 -2.80 10.77 -17.87
C ASN A 158 -3.34 9.68 -16.95
N CYS A 159 -2.86 9.67 -15.70
CA CYS A 159 -3.36 8.73 -14.71
C CYS A 159 -3.21 9.29 -13.31
N LEU A 160 -3.86 8.65 -12.34
CA LEU A 160 -3.72 8.99 -10.94
C LEU A 160 -3.54 7.75 -10.09
N ARG A 161 -3.03 7.95 -8.88
CA ARG A 161 -3.04 6.95 -7.80
C ARG A 161 -3.06 7.61 -6.44
N VAL A 162 -3.28 6.80 -5.41
CA VAL A 162 -2.92 7.12 -4.03
C VAL A 162 -1.79 6.18 -3.62
N THR A 163 -0.69 6.72 -3.12
CA THR A 163 0.46 5.94 -2.66
C THR A 163 0.15 5.19 -1.35
N ASP A 164 0.97 4.18 -1.01
CA ASP A 164 0.78 3.40 0.23
C ASP A 164 0.85 4.28 1.48
N ASP A 165 1.61 5.37 1.43
CA ASP A 165 1.73 6.37 2.46
C ASP A 165 0.75 7.54 2.28
N GLY A 166 -0.23 7.45 1.39
CA GLY A 166 -1.41 8.31 1.38
C GLY A 166 -1.27 9.63 0.63
N TYR A 167 -0.48 9.70 -0.44
CA TYR A 167 -0.46 10.85 -1.34
C TYR A 167 -1.27 10.57 -2.59
N LEU A 168 -2.24 11.43 -2.88
CA LEU A 168 -2.91 11.48 -4.17
C LEU A 168 -1.95 12.11 -5.18
N GLU A 169 -1.53 11.35 -6.18
CA GLU A 169 -0.61 11.74 -7.24
C GLU A 169 -1.34 11.70 -8.59
N TYR A 170 -1.18 12.75 -9.40
CA TYR A 170 -1.65 12.82 -10.77
C TYR A 170 -0.46 12.94 -11.72
N PHE A 171 -0.49 12.18 -12.80
CA PHE A 171 0.55 12.14 -13.82
C PHE A 171 -0.05 12.59 -15.14
N THR A 172 0.72 13.41 -15.86
CA THR A 172 0.42 13.76 -17.25
C THR A 172 1.40 13.05 -18.15
N GLY A 173 0.89 12.40 -19.18
CA GLY A 173 1.70 11.73 -20.17
C GLY A 173 2.60 10.61 -19.63
N TYR A 174 2.01 9.75 -18.81
CA TYR A 174 2.67 8.59 -18.24
C TYR A 174 2.83 7.47 -19.28
N ASP A 175 4.04 6.96 -19.42
CA ASP A 175 4.35 5.76 -20.21
C ASP A 175 4.07 4.49 -19.38
N TYR A 176 3.25 3.61 -19.93
CA TYR A 176 2.81 2.36 -19.30
C TYR A 176 3.96 1.43 -18.87
N TRP A 177 5.10 1.47 -19.58
CA TRP A 177 6.20 0.50 -19.42
C TRP A 177 7.33 0.99 -18.51
N VAL A 178 7.10 2.05 -17.71
CA VAL A 178 8.15 2.60 -16.85
C VAL A 178 8.46 1.70 -15.65
N ASN A 179 9.72 1.30 -15.51
CA ASN A 179 10.20 0.61 -14.31
C ASN A 179 10.26 1.52 -13.08
N LYS A 180 10.46 2.83 -13.30
CA LYS A 180 10.58 3.86 -12.27
C LYS A 180 9.38 4.79 -12.36
N MET A 181 8.62 4.92 -11.26
CA MET A 181 7.48 5.84 -11.24
C MET A 181 7.96 7.29 -11.34
N PRO A 182 7.63 8.04 -12.40
CA PRO A 182 8.14 9.39 -12.61
C PRO A 182 7.64 10.38 -11.55
N ALA A 183 8.12 11.62 -11.67
CA ALA A 183 7.56 12.74 -10.93
C ALA A 183 6.07 12.92 -11.29
N PRO A 184 5.17 13.08 -10.32
CA PRO A 184 3.78 13.44 -10.61
C PRO A 184 3.72 14.89 -11.10
N HIS A 185 2.78 15.17 -12.00
CA HIS A 185 2.44 16.53 -12.40
C HIS A 185 1.94 17.35 -11.20
N SER A 186 1.17 16.71 -10.32
CA SER A 186 0.71 17.31 -9.07
C SER A 186 0.44 16.24 -8.03
N ALA A 187 0.63 16.59 -6.76
CA ALA A 187 0.38 15.67 -5.66
C ALA A 187 -0.06 16.41 -4.39
N ALA A 188 -0.88 15.75 -3.58
CA ALA A 188 -1.25 16.23 -2.25
C ALA A 188 -1.48 15.06 -1.29
N LYS A 189 -1.19 15.27 0.00
CA LYS A 189 -1.49 14.29 1.04
C LYS A 189 -3.00 14.15 1.21
N VAL A 190 -3.47 12.92 1.27
CA VAL A 190 -4.83 12.57 1.67
C VAL A 190 -4.91 12.61 3.19
N GLU A 191 -5.67 13.57 3.70
CA GLU A 191 -5.83 13.83 5.13
C GLU A 191 -7.09 13.13 5.68
N LYS A 192 -8.08 12.93 4.83
CA LYS A 192 -9.30 12.19 5.17
C LYS A 192 -9.83 11.40 3.99
N PHE A 193 -10.33 10.20 4.28
CA PHE A 193 -11.01 9.32 3.34
C PHE A 193 -12.40 8.99 3.87
N VAL A 194 -13.40 9.02 2.98
CA VAL A 194 -14.78 8.60 3.28
C VAL A 194 -15.27 7.74 2.13
N LYS A 195 -15.78 6.54 2.42
CA LYS A 195 -16.50 5.69 1.47
C LYS A 195 -18.00 5.84 1.69
N LYS A 196 -18.78 6.07 0.64
CA LYS A 196 -20.25 6.04 0.65
C LYS A 196 -20.75 5.29 -0.57
N GLY A 197 -21.25 4.07 -0.35
CA GLY A 197 -21.62 3.17 -1.44
C GLY A 197 -20.45 2.95 -2.41
N LYS A 198 -20.68 3.22 -3.71
CA LYS A 198 -19.67 3.11 -4.77
C LYS A 198 -18.75 4.33 -4.91
N ALA A 199 -18.95 5.35 -4.09
CA ALA A 199 -18.16 6.58 -4.13
C ALA A 199 -17.13 6.64 -3.00
N ASP A 200 -15.90 6.91 -3.40
CA ASP A 200 -14.76 7.20 -2.53
C ASP A 200 -14.49 8.71 -2.57
N TYR A 201 -14.35 9.32 -1.39
CA TYR A 201 -14.07 10.74 -1.23
C TYR A 201 -12.72 10.93 -0.56
N LEU A 202 -11.80 11.58 -1.27
CA LEU A 202 -10.46 11.91 -0.79
C LEU A 202 -10.40 13.40 -0.49
N TYR A 203 -9.97 13.75 0.72
CA TYR A 203 -9.84 15.12 1.17
C TYR A 203 -8.38 15.49 1.33
N THR A 204 -8.00 16.65 0.82
CA THR A 204 -6.63 17.16 0.82
C THR A 204 -6.60 18.63 1.23
N ALA A 205 -5.47 19.07 1.76
CA ALA A 205 -5.25 20.47 2.10
C ALA A 205 -5.10 21.34 0.85
N SER A 206 -4.49 20.81 -0.20
CA SER A 206 -4.20 21.50 -1.46
C SER A 206 -4.84 20.80 -2.64
N LYS A 207 -5.20 21.57 -3.67
CA LYS A 207 -5.75 21.04 -4.93
C LYS A 207 -4.65 20.29 -5.67
N VAL A 208 -4.99 19.14 -6.24
CA VAL A 208 -4.12 18.40 -7.17
C VAL A 208 -4.47 18.86 -8.59
N SER A 209 -3.55 19.58 -9.22
CA SER A 209 -3.74 20.08 -10.59
C SER A 209 -3.94 18.92 -11.58
N GLY A 210 -4.82 19.13 -12.56
CA GLY A 210 -5.28 18.10 -13.50
C GLY A 210 -6.51 17.31 -13.03
N LEU A 211 -6.77 17.26 -11.72
CA LEU A 211 -7.96 16.62 -11.15
C LEU A 211 -9.07 17.63 -10.87
N ASN A 212 -10.31 17.27 -11.23
CA ASN A 212 -11.48 18.07 -10.90
C ASN A 212 -11.90 17.85 -9.43
N MET A 213 -11.32 18.64 -8.53
CA MET A 213 -11.60 18.60 -7.09
C MET A 213 -12.54 19.75 -6.70
N LYS A 214 -13.57 19.45 -5.90
CA LYS A 214 -14.44 20.48 -5.32
C LYS A 214 -13.77 21.09 -4.10
N GLN A 215 -13.68 22.41 -4.03
CA GLN A 215 -13.34 23.10 -2.79
C GLN A 215 -14.54 23.07 -1.86
N VAL A 216 -14.39 22.48 -0.68
CA VAL A 216 -15.48 22.25 0.30
C VAL A 216 -15.29 23.05 1.59
N ALA A 217 -14.14 23.70 1.78
CA ALA A 217 -13.89 24.66 2.83
C ALA A 217 -12.99 25.80 2.31
N LYS A 218 -12.89 26.91 3.05
CA LYS A 218 -11.97 28.01 2.68
C LYS A 218 -10.52 27.73 3.10
N LYS A 219 -10.32 27.06 4.25
CA LYS A 219 -9.01 26.77 4.87
C LYS A 219 -9.01 25.37 5.51
N GLY A 220 -7.84 24.90 5.95
CA GLY A 220 -7.66 23.66 6.70
C GLY A 220 -7.27 22.45 5.85
N GLN A 221 -7.05 21.32 6.53
CA GLN A 221 -6.50 20.08 5.93
C GLN A 221 -7.49 19.31 5.03
N HIS A 222 -8.78 19.65 5.09
CA HIS A 222 -9.85 19.01 4.29
C HIS A 222 -10.48 19.96 3.27
N ARG A 223 -9.71 20.93 2.78
CA ARG A 223 -10.18 22.03 1.95
C ARG A 223 -10.68 21.58 0.58
N TYR A 224 -10.02 20.60 -0.04
CA TYR A 224 -10.39 20.10 -1.36
C TYR A 224 -10.83 18.64 -1.27
N ARG A 225 -11.84 18.28 -2.07
CA ARG A 225 -12.41 16.94 -2.11
C ARG A 225 -12.45 16.41 -3.54
N LEU A 226 -11.80 15.29 -3.77
CA LEU A 226 -11.97 14.47 -4.98
C LEU A 226 -13.05 13.42 -4.72
N LYS A 227 -13.95 13.23 -5.69
CA LYS A 227 -14.89 12.10 -5.72
C LYS A 227 -14.41 11.11 -6.78
N ILE A 228 -14.24 9.85 -6.41
CA ILE A 228 -13.97 8.72 -7.29
C ILE A 228 -15.16 7.78 -7.19
N THR A 229 -15.79 7.44 -8.32
CA THR A 229 -16.95 6.54 -8.36
C THR A 229 -16.61 5.34 -9.22
N LYS A 230 -16.60 4.15 -8.63
CA LYS A 230 -16.51 2.89 -9.38
C LYS A 230 -17.88 2.60 -10.00
N THR A 231 -17.92 2.20 -11.27
CA THR A 231 -19.15 1.73 -11.92
C THR A 231 -19.09 0.22 -12.13
N ASP A 232 -20.21 -0.36 -12.57
CA ASP A 232 -20.28 -1.76 -13.01
C ASP A 232 -20.14 -1.87 -14.54
N GLN A 233 -19.71 -0.80 -15.21
CA GLN A 233 -19.51 -0.81 -16.66
C GLN A 233 -18.15 -1.44 -16.98
N HIS A 234 -18.20 -2.52 -17.74
CA HIS A 234 -17.04 -3.20 -18.30
C HIS A 234 -16.84 -2.76 -19.75
N MET A 235 -15.59 -2.53 -20.14
CA MET A 235 -15.22 -2.18 -21.51
C MET A 235 -14.22 -3.20 -22.04
N ALA A 236 -14.44 -3.69 -23.25
CA ALA A 236 -13.52 -4.55 -23.95
C ALA A 236 -12.62 -3.73 -24.89
N THR A 237 -11.33 -4.05 -24.86
CA THR A 237 -10.34 -3.60 -25.83
C THR A 237 -9.66 -4.82 -26.40
N VAL A 238 -9.80 -5.01 -27.71
CA VAL A 238 -9.10 -6.04 -28.46
C VAL A 238 -7.62 -5.67 -28.56
N ASN A 239 -6.75 -6.61 -28.22
CA ASN A 239 -5.32 -6.54 -28.38
C ASN A 239 -4.93 -7.37 -29.62
N PRO A 240 -4.66 -6.72 -30.77
CA PRO A 240 -4.21 -7.46 -31.94
C PRO A 240 -2.83 -8.05 -31.68
N ALA A 241 -2.54 -9.18 -32.31
CA ALA A 241 -1.19 -9.72 -32.40
C ALA A 241 -0.24 -8.69 -33.05
N GLN A 242 1.07 -8.85 -32.87
CA GLN A 242 2.05 -7.89 -33.38
C GLN A 242 2.04 -7.80 -34.91
N ASP A 243 1.74 -8.91 -35.59
CA ASP A 243 1.55 -8.99 -37.04
C ASP A 243 0.16 -8.53 -37.50
N LYS A 244 -0.74 -8.21 -36.55
CA LYS A 244 -2.14 -7.78 -36.74
C LYS A 244 -3.00 -8.77 -37.56
N LYS A 245 -2.58 -10.02 -37.69
CA LYS A 245 -3.32 -11.02 -38.47
C LYS A 245 -4.47 -11.66 -37.69
N TYR A 246 -4.33 -11.72 -36.37
CA TYR A 246 -5.32 -12.28 -35.45
C TYR A 246 -5.35 -11.45 -34.16
N ASP A 247 -6.44 -11.59 -33.42
CA ASP A 247 -6.57 -11.05 -32.08
C ASP A 247 -5.88 -11.99 -31.10
N GLU A 248 -4.95 -11.46 -30.31
CA GLU A 248 -4.22 -12.27 -29.34
C GLU A 248 -4.94 -12.31 -27.99
N SER A 249 -5.61 -11.23 -27.63
CA SER A 249 -6.33 -11.17 -26.36
C SER A 249 -7.33 -10.03 -26.33
N VAL A 250 -8.20 -10.03 -25.31
CA VAL A 250 -9.10 -8.93 -25.00
C VAL A 250 -8.82 -8.44 -23.58
N THR A 251 -8.45 -7.16 -23.45
CA THR A 251 -8.37 -6.48 -22.16
C THR A 251 -9.75 -5.99 -21.75
N ILE A 252 -10.25 -6.45 -20.61
CA ILE A 252 -11.44 -5.88 -19.97
C ILE A 252 -11.01 -4.84 -18.95
N SER A 253 -11.56 -3.64 -19.02
CA SER A 253 -11.41 -2.61 -17.98
C SER A 253 -12.75 -2.24 -17.35
N ILE A 254 -12.70 -1.71 -16.12
CA ILE A 254 -13.86 -1.22 -15.38
C ILE A 254 -13.85 0.31 -15.42
N ARG A 255 -15.01 0.93 -15.65
CA ARG A 255 -15.11 2.40 -15.68
C ARG A 255 -15.16 3.01 -14.29
N TYR A 256 -14.51 4.16 -14.19
CA TYR A 256 -14.54 5.06 -13.04
C TYR A 256 -14.93 6.47 -13.49
N TYR A 257 -15.57 7.20 -12.59
CA TYR A 257 -15.72 8.65 -12.70
C TYR A 257 -14.87 9.33 -11.64
N VAL A 258 -13.89 10.12 -12.05
CA VAL A 258 -13.00 10.87 -11.15
C VAL A 258 -13.24 12.35 -11.34
N GLY A 259 -13.82 13.00 -10.34
CA GLY A 259 -14.25 14.40 -10.46
C GLY A 259 -15.23 14.64 -11.62
N GLY A 260 -16.03 13.63 -11.98
CA GLY A 260 -16.96 13.67 -13.11
C GLY A 260 -16.35 13.32 -14.48
N LYS A 261 -15.03 13.19 -14.59
CA LYS A 261 -14.34 12.75 -15.82
C LYS A 261 -14.28 11.23 -15.91
N LYS A 262 -14.24 10.69 -17.14
CA LYS A 262 -14.12 9.24 -17.39
C LYS A 262 -12.68 8.77 -17.17
N PHE A 263 -12.57 7.70 -16.40
CA PHE A 263 -11.34 6.98 -16.12
C PHE A 263 -11.60 5.47 -16.21
N TYR A 264 -10.55 4.66 -16.23
CA TYR A 264 -10.67 3.21 -16.23
C TYR A 264 -9.54 2.52 -15.44
N VAL A 265 -9.81 1.29 -15.01
CA VAL A 265 -8.82 0.38 -14.42
C VAL A 265 -8.87 -0.94 -15.17
N ASN A 266 -7.72 -1.42 -15.63
CA ASN A 266 -7.63 -2.74 -16.27
C ASN A 266 -7.95 -3.82 -15.25
N SER A 267 -8.84 -4.72 -15.65
CA SER A 267 -9.45 -5.72 -14.77
C SER A 267 -8.95 -7.12 -15.09
N GLN A 268 -9.06 -7.57 -16.33
CA GLN A 268 -8.62 -8.90 -16.76
C GLN A 268 -8.15 -8.84 -18.21
N VAL A 269 -7.31 -9.80 -18.58
CA VAL A 269 -6.96 -10.09 -19.97
C VAL A 269 -7.51 -11.48 -20.27
N ILE A 270 -8.24 -11.61 -21.37
CA ILE A 270 -8.78 -12.86 -21.86
C ILE A 270 -7.93 -13.25 -23.06
N GLU A 271 -7.28 -14.39 -22.97
CA GLU A 271 -6.53 -15.02 -24.06
C GLU A 271 -7.42 -16.10 -24.70
N PRO A 272 -7.26 -16.39 -26.01
CA PRO A 272 -7.97 -17.45 -26.71
C PRO A 272 -7.70 -18.85 -26.14
#